data_AF-A0A850M646-F1
#
_entry.id   AF-A0A850M646-F1
#
_cell.length_a   1.000
_cell.length_b   1.000
_cell.length_c   1.000
_cell.angle_alpha   90.00
_cell.angle_beta   90.00
_cell.angle_gamma   90.00
#
_symmetry.space_group_name_H-M   'P 1'
#
loop_
_entity.id
_entity.type
_entity.pdbx_description
1 polymer ?
#
loop_
_entity_poly.entity_id
_entity_poly.type
_entity_poly.pdbx_seq_one_letter_code
_entity_poly.pdbx_strand_id
1 'polypeptide(L)'
;MEFDRKKKLEKYLERLVSSQRDNWKNILNENREEFNRIKEEIRKKQDILSSLVKKKKALTITDAEFKEKSSKVQQELYELEAKILQLRLQNKK
;
A
#
# COMPACT_ATOMS: atom_id res chain seq x y z
N MET A 1 19.90 33.89 -27.81
CA MET A 1 19.69 34.05 -26.36
C MET A 1 18.54 33.18 -25.81
N GLU A 2 17.54 32.83 -26.63
CA GLU A 2 16.38 32.00 -26.25
C GLU A 2 16.73 30.50 -26.06
N PHE A 3 17.69 30.00 -26.85
CA PHE A 3 18.18 28.62 -26.80
C PHE A 3 18.83 28.25 -25.45
N ASP A 4 19.55 29.19 -24.83
CA ASP A 4 20.16 28.99 -23.50
C ASP A 4 19.13 28.91 -22.38
N ARG A 5 18.03 29.67 -22.49
CA ARG A 5 16.95 29.65 -21.49
C ARG A 5 16.21 28.31 -21.52
N LYS A 6 15.91 27.79 -22.72
CA LYS A 6 15.28 26.47 -22.88
C LYS A 6 16.14 25.34 -22.30
N LYS A 7 17.44 25.34 -22.63
CA LYS A 7 18.40 24.32 -22.14
C LYS A 7 18.60 24.38 -20.62
N LYS A 8 18.52 25.58 -20.03
CA LYS A 8 18.57 25.78 -18.57
C LYS A 8 17.30 25.30 -17.87
N LEU A 9 16.14 25.47 -18.51
CA LEU A 9 14.85 24.99 -18.02
C LEU A 9 14.76 23.46 -18.05
N GLU A 10 15.20 22.84 -19.14
CA GLU A 10 15.28 21.37 -19.28
C GLU A 10 16.17 20.76 -18.18
N LYS A 11 17.37 21.32 -17.96
CA LYS A 11 18.25 20.90 -16.86
C LYS A 11 17.63 21.09 -15.48
N TYR A 12 16.80 22.11 -15.29
CA TYR A 12 16.10 22.33 -14.02
C TYR A 12 14.99 21.29 -13.82
N LEU A 13 14.21 21.00 -14.86
CA LEU A 13 13.18 19.96 -14.84
C LEU A 13 13.77 18.56 -14.60
N GLU A 14 14.89 18.24 -15.25
CA GLU A 14 15.61 16.98 -15.01
C GLU A 14 16.05 16.82 -13.55
N ARG A 15 16.61 17.89 -12.95
CA ARG A 15 16.99 17.91 -11.53
C ARG A 15 15.80 17.81 -10.58
N LEU A 16 14.68 18.44 -10.94
CA LEU A 16 13.44 18.36 -10.15
C LEU A 16 12.91 16.91 -10.16
N VAL A 17 12.89 16.27 -11.33
CA VAL A 17 12.46 14.88 -11.47
C VAL A 17 13.42 13.91 -10.78
N SER A 18 14.74 14.15 -10.85
CA SER A 18 15.73 13.30 -10.19
C SER A 18 15.63 13.42 -8.66
N SER A 19 15.55 14.64 -8.13
CA SER A 19 15.42 14.89 -6.69
C SER A 19 14.13 14.30 -6.11
N GLN A 20 13.02 14.39 -6.84
CA GLN A 20 11.79 13.70 -6.47
C GLN A 20 12.01 12.18 -6.43
N ARG A 21 12.64 11.59 -7.46
CA ARG A 21 12.89 10.15 -7.53
C ARG A 21 13.78 9.65 -6.37
N ASP A 22 14.82 10.39 -6.03
CA ASP A 22 15.73 10.04 -4.93
C ASP A 22 15.02 10.15 -3.57
N ASN A 23 14.19 11.17 -3.38
CA ASN A 23 13.35 11.30 -2.21
C ASN A 23 12.41 10.08 -2.05
N TRP A 24 11.72 9.68 -3.14
CA TRP A 24 10.87 8.48 -3.14
C TRP A 24 11.64 7.21 -2.78
N LYS A 25 12.88 7.07 -3.25
CA LYS A 25 13.73 5.91 -2.95
C LYS A 25 14.13 5.87 -1.48
N ASN A 26 14.46 7.01 -0.89
CA ASN A 26 14.79 7.12 0.54
C ASN A 26 13.57 6.82 1.40
N ILE A 27 12.42 7.39 1.07
CA ILE A 27 11.14 7.14 1.73
C ILE A 27 10.78 5.64 1.72
N LEU A 28 10.93 4.99 0.57
CA LEU A 28 10.68 3.55 0.44
C LEU A 28 11.67 2.71 1.23
N ASN A 29 12.92 3.16 1.37
CA ASN A 29 13.94 2.48 2.16
C ASN A 29 13.69 2.64 3.66
N GLU A 30 13.37 3.85 4.12
CA GLU A 30 13.09 4.15 5.54
C GLU A 30 11.85 3.41 6.05
N ASN A 31 10.83 3.28 5.20
CA ASN A 31 9.59 2.58 5.54
C ASN A 31 9.57 1.14 5.04
N ARG A 32 10.68 0.61 4.52
CA ARG A 32 10.73 -0.70 3.85
C ARG A 32 10.25 -1.83 4.74
N GLU A 33 10.72 -1.82 5.99
CA GLU A 33 10.36 -2.84 6.98
C GLU A 33 8.87 -2.77 7.30
N GLU A 34 8.34 -1.57 7.54
CA GLU A 34 6.91 -1.37 7.83
C GLU A 34 6.04 -1.76 6.63
N PHE A 35 6.44 -1.40 5.41
CA PHE A 35 5.76 -1.85 4.18
C PHE A 35 5.74 -3.37 4.05
N ASN A 36 6.85 -4.04 4.37
CA ASN A 36 6.92 -5.49 4.31
C ASN A 36 6.04 -6.14 5.38
N ARG A 37 6.06 -5.62 6.62
CA ARG A 37 5.19 -6.07 7.71
C ARG A 37 3.72 -5.97 7.34
N ILE A 38 3.27 -4.80 6.85
CA ILE A 38 1.87 -4.61 6.46
C ILE A 38 1.48 -5.53 5.30
N LYS A 39 2.37 -5.74 4.32
CA LYS A 39 2.11 -6.71 3.23
C LYS A 39 1.95 -8.14 3.74
N GLU A 40 2.77 -8.56 4.70
CA GLU A 40 2.64 -9.88 5.32
C GLU A 40 1.33 -10.02 6.09
N GLU A 41 0.91 -8.99 6.81
CA GLU A 41 -0.37 -8.98 7.52
C GLU A 41 -1.55 -9.07 6.55
N ILE A 42 -1.53 -8.31 5.45
CA ILE A 42 -2.55 -8.39 4.39
C ILE A 42 -2.66 -9.82 3.86
N ARG A 43 -1.53 -10.48 3.55
CA ARG A 43 -1.52 -11.87 3.10
C ARG A 43 -2.16 -12.82 4.11
N LYS A 44 -1.80 -12.70 5.39
CA LYS A 44 -2.40 -13.51 6.47
C LYS A 44 -3.92 -13.31 6.54
N LYS A 45 -4.40 -12.08 6.41
CA LYS A 45 -5.84 -11.79 6.43
C LYS A 45 -6.56 -12.33 5.19
N GLN A 46 -5.94 -12.29 4.01
CA GLN A 46 -6.46 -12.90 2.79
C GLN A 46 -6.55 -14.45 2.91
N ASP A 47 -5.57 -15.08 3.57
CA ASP A 47 -5.60 -16.53 3.85
C ASP A 47 -6.72 -16.90 4.83
N ILE A 48 -6.98 -16.05 5.82
CA ILE A 48 -8.10 -16.22 6.76
C ILE A 48 -9.44 -16.12 6.00
N LEU A 49 -9.62 -15.13 5.11
CA LEU A 49 -10.83 -15.03 4.28
C LEU A 49 -11.01 -16.26 3.39
N SER A 50 -9.94 -16.71 2.74
CA SER A 50 -9.95 -17.92 1.91
C SER A 50 -10.36 -19.15 2.72
N SER A 51 -9.87 -19.25 3.96
CA SER A 51 -10.25 -20.31 4.90
C SER A 51 -11.71 -20.22 5.34
N LEU A 52 -12.24 -19.01 5.58
CA LEU A 52 -13.66 -18.80 5.90
C LEU A 52 -14.56 -19.22 4.74
N VAL A 53 -14.19 -18.91 3.49
CA VAL A 53 -14.94 -19.34 2.30
C VAL A 53 -14.95 -20.87 2.19
N LYS A 54 -13.80 -21.53 2.39
CA LYS A 54 -13.72 -22.99 2.40
C LYS A 54 -14.60 -23.60 3.48
N LYS A 55 -14.55 -23.07 4.71
CA LYS A 55 -15.39 -23.51 5.84
C LYS A 55 -16.88 -23.34 5.55
N LYS A 56 -17.28 -22.23 4.93
CA LYS A 56 -18.67 -21.98 4.54
C LYS A 56 -19.14 -22.95 3.47
N LYS A 57 -18.32 -23.22 2.44
CA LYS A 57 -18.60 -24.22 1.39
C LYS A 57 -18.72 -25.63 1.96
N ALA A 58 -17.91 -25.96 2.96
CA ALA A 58 -17.97 -27.22 3.68
C ALA A 58 -19.13 -27.29 4.71
N LEU A 59 -19.97 -26.25 4.80
CA LEU A 59 -21.09 -26.14 5.76
C LEU A 59 -20.67 -26.29 7.23
N THR A 60 -19.39 -26.03 7.53
CA THR A 60 -18.83 -26.12 8.89
C THR A 60 -19.06 -24.88 9.75
N ILE A 61 -19.58 -23.81 9.15
CA ILE A 61 -19.95 -22.56 9.81
C ILE A 61 -21.28 -22.05 9.23
N THR A 62 -22.05 -21.38 10.07
CA THR A 62 -23.33 -20.78 9.68
C THR A 62 -23.16 -19.54 8.81
N ASP A 63 -24.23 -19.09 8.15
CA ASP A 63 -24.24 -17.81 7.42
C ASP A 63 -23.95 -16.62 8.34
N ALA A 64 -24.51 -16.63 9.55
CA ALA A 64 -24.28 -15.58 10.54
C ALA A 64 -22.80 -15.51 10.94
N GLU A 65 -22.17 -16.64 11.27
CA GLU A 65 -20.75 -16.70 11.62
C GLU A 65 -19.85 -16.32 10.45
N PHE A 66 -20.18 -16.76 9.24
CA PHE A 66 -19.42 -16.38 8.05
C PHE A 66 -19.49 -14.86 7.83
N LYS A 67 -20.68 -14.27 7.90
CA LYS A 67 -20.89 -12.83 7.70
C LYS A 67 -20.15 -12.01 8.76
N GLU A 68 -20.26 -12.39 10.02
CA GLU A 68 -19.57 -11.70 11.12
C GLU A 68 -18.05 -11.78 10.97
N LYS A 69 -17.50 -12.98 10.78
CA LYS A 69 -16.04 -13.19 10.69
C LYS A 69 -15.45 -12.57 9.42
N SER A 70 -16.14 -12.68 8.28
CA SER A 70 -15.67 -12.08 7.03
C SER A 70 -15.72 -10.55 7.08
N SER A 71 -16.77 -9.95 7.66
CA SER A 71 -16.85 -8.50 7.82
C SER A 71 -15.73 -7.95 8.69
N LYS A 72 -15.39 -8.62 9.81
CA LYS A 72 -14.26 -8.22 10.67
C LYS A 72 -12.94 -8.25 9.90
N VAL A 73 -12.66 -9.33 9.18
CA VAL A 73 -11.40 -9.47 8.44
C VAL A 73 -11.33 -8.49 7.26
N GLN A 74 -12.45 -8.19 6.60
CA GLN A 74 -12.51 -7.18 5.55
C GLN A 74 -12.22 -5.77 6.09
N GLN A 75 -12.72 -5.44 7.27
CA GLN A 75 -12.43 -4.16 7.92
C GLN A 75 -10.94 -4.03 8.25
N GLU A 76 -10.34 -5.07 8.83
CA GLU A 76 -8.90 -5.08 9.12
C GLU A 76 -8.06 -4.96 7.84
N LEU A 77 -8.47 -5.60 6.74
CA LEU A 77 -7.81 -5.44 5.44
C LEU A 77 -7.87 -4.00 4.94
N TYR A 78 -9.04 -3.37 5.03
CA TYR A 78 -9.21 -1.97 4.63
C TYR A 78 -8.29 -1.03 5.44
N GLU A 79 -8.17 -1.26 6.74
CA GLU A 79 -7.28 -0.47 7.61
C GLU A 79 -5.80 -0.65 7.24
N LEU A 80 -5.37 -1.88 6.94
CA LEU A 80 -4.00 -2.17 6.49
C LEU A 80 -3.69 -1.56 5.11
N GLU A 81 -4.65 -1.60 4.19
CA GLU A 81 -4.54 -0.96 2.88
C GLU A 81 -4.47 0.57 3.01
N ALA A 82 -5.30 1.16 3.87
CA ALA A 82 -5.25 2.59 4.18
C ALA A 82 -3.90 2.98 4.78
N LYS A 83 -3.32 2.16 5.66
CA LYS A 83 -1.99 2.40 6.24
C LYS A 83 -0.88 2.37 5.17
N ILE A 84 -0.94 1.45 4.21
CA ILE A 84 -0.05 1.44 3.04
C ILE A 84 -0.19 2.72 2.20
N LEU A 85 -1.42 3.16 1.95
CA LEU A 85 -1.68 4.38 1.19
C LEU A 85 -1.17 5.62 1.94
N GLN A 86 -1.36 5.67 3.26
CA GLN A 86 -0.82 6.75 4.10
C GLN A 86 0.70 6.77 4.09
N LEU A 87 1.39 5.64 4.22
CA LEU A 87 2.86 5.60 4.10
C LEU A 87 3.36 6.07 2.72
N ARG A 88 2.57 5.85 1.67
CA ARG A 88 2.86 6.39 0.33
C ARG A 88 2.59 7.90 0.20
N LEU A 89 1.65 8.45 0.97
CA LEU A 89 1.17 9.84 0.83
C LEU A 89 1.73 10.80 1.90
N GLN A 90 2.03 10.34 3.11
CA GLN A 90 2.53 11.15 4.22
C GLN A 90 3.89 11.77 3.95
N ASN A 91 4.65 11.26 2.99
CA ASN A 91 5.95 11.83 2.62
C ASN A 91 5.90 12.84 1.47
N LYS A 92 4.71 13.42 1.18
CA LYS A 92 4.53 14.55 0.26
C LYS A 92 4.55 15.93 0.95
N LYS A 93 4.79 16.02 2.26
CA LYS A 93 4.92 17.30 2.97
C LYS A 93 6.35 17.80 3.02
#